data_AF-A0A1M5MH59-F1
#
_entry.id   AF-A0A1M5MH59-F1
#
_cell.length_a   1.000
_cell.length_b   1.000
_cell.length_c   1.000
_cell.angle_alpha   90.00
_cell.angle_beta   90.00
_cell.angle_gamma   90.00
#
_symmetry.space_group_name_H-M   'P 1'
#
loop_
_entity.id
_entity.type
_entity.pdbx_description
1 polymer ?
#
loop_
_entity_poly.entity_id
_entity_poly.type
_entity_poly.pdbx_seq_one_letter_code
_entity_poly.pdbx_strand_id
1 'polypeptide(L)'
;MKSYLIITLATFSIACTKIKNNPSENINITNKNIYSFKEIGNSLLPSTKFAKKWYVQIYNESDPMSKSDSLNQKQLENLDFFDSITGKKVINKQFESDLLYTTKEKIDSVFQIGTSNFENKKLYYIKSYKTIYQKEYDFPPTEKRIDLLVYEDNKLFKKINIYSAVSYPFAKKLTIGYLNKFGILYTKSFSIDEEGVVFLNEQQQNLNKSLK
;
A
#
# COMPACT_ATOMS: atom_id res chain seq x y z
N MET A 1 82.87 13.29 27.70
CA MET A 1 83.23 13.61 26.30
C MET A 1 82.04 13.25 25.42
N LYS A 2 81.52 14.24 24.65
CA LYS A 2 80.91 14.16 23.30
C LYS A 2 79.80 13.11 23.07
N SER A 3 78.62 13.38 22.52
CA SER A 3 78.01 14.54 21.87
C SER A 3 76.51 14.29 21.76
N TYR A 4 75.74 15.38 21.65
CA TYR A 4 74.31 15.42 21.33
C TYR A 4 74.01 14.85 19.94
N LEU A 5 72.85 14.19 19.80
CA LEU A 5 72.09 14.20 18.55
C LEU A 5 70.60 14.37 18.87
N ILE A 6 70.12 15.59 18.72
CA ILE A 6 68.70 15.96 18.71
C ILE A 6 68.21 15.71 17.28
N ILE A 7 67.23 14.84 17.10
CA ILE A 7 66.43 14.78 15.87
C ILE A 7 64.99 15.10 16.26
N THR A 8 64.64 16.36 16.07
CA THR A 8 63.27 16.85 15.95
C THR A 8 62.69 16.38 14.63
N LEU A 9 61.65 15.55 14.65
CA LEU A 9 60.81 15.33 13.47
C LEU A 9 59.53 16.16 13.59
N ALA A 10 59.39 17.08 12.63
CA ALA A 10 58.30 18.01 12.49
C ALA A 10 56.96 17.29 12.21
N THR A 11 55.93 17.80 12.87
CA THR A 11 54.52 17.52 12.64
C THR A 11 54.09 18.05 11.27
N PHE A 12 53.63 17.17 10.37
CA PHE A 12 52.77 17.56 9.25
C PHE A 12 51.34 17.14 9.57
N SER A 13 50.54 18.13 9.96
CA SER A 13 49.09 18.08 10.00
C SER A 13 48.54 17.99 8.58
N ILE A 14 47.97 16.84 8.22
CA ILE A 14 47.10 16.73 7.04
C ILE A 14 45.66 16.97 7.50
N ALA A 15 45.09 18.02 6.93
CA ALA A 15 43.75 18.50 7.18
C ALA A 15 42.67 17.45 6.86
N CYS A 16 41.63 17.51 7.68
CA CYS A 16 40.37 16.81 7.60
C CYS A 16 39.70 16.97 6.22
N THR A 17 39.34 15.87 5.56
CA THR A 17 38.16 15.83 4.68
C THR A 17 37.26 14.68 5.10
N LYS A 18 36.16 15.04 5.77
CA LYS A 18 35.04 14.14 6.04
C LYS A 18 34.40 13.74 4.70
N ILE A 19 34.60 12.51 4.26
CA ILE A 19 33.65 11.86 3.37
C ILE A 19 32.54 11.29 4.26
N LYS A 20 31.36 11.92 4.14
CA LYS A 20 30.10 11.47 4.74
C LYS A 20 29.80 10.05 4.27
N ASN A 21 30.08 9.05 5.10
CA ASN A 21 29.26 7.86 5.10
C ASN A 21 27.91 8.29 5.68
N ASN A 22 26.90 8.46 4.82
CA ASN A 22 25.53 8.50 5.29
C ASN A 22 25.31 7.20 6.07
N PRO A 23 25.03 7.27 7.39
CA PRO A 23 24.60 6.09 8.09
C PRO A 23 23.29 5.69 7.44
N SER A 24 23.19 4.43 7.00
CA SER A 24 21.91 3.73 6.99
C SER A 24 21.19 4.11 8.28
N GLU A 25 20.05 4.79 8.18
CA GLU A 25 19.21 5.10 9.32
C GLU A 25 18.82 3.78 9.98
N ASN A 26 19.64 3.33 10.92
CA ASN A 26 19.26 2.34 11.90
C ASN A 26 18.14 2.99 12.69
N ILE A 27 16.91 2.65 12.30
CA ILE A 27 15.72 2.95 13.06
C ILE A 27 15.91 2.22 14.39
N ASN A 28 16.44 2.93 15.38
CA ASN A 28 16.41 2.51 16.77
C ASN A 28 14.94 2.48 17.20
N ILE A 29 14.32 1.31 17.06
CA ILE A 29 13.01 0.99 17.59
C ILE A 29 13.15 0.97 19.12
N THR A 30 13.03 2.14 19.73
CA THR A 30 12.87 2.26 21.18
C THR A 30 11.47 1.77 21.52
N ASN A 31 11.39 0.75 22.37
CA ASN A 31 10.17 0.12 22.88
C ASN A 31 9.30 1.10 23.69
N LYS A 32 8.66 2.06 23.03
CA LYS A 32 7.57 2.88 23.56
C LYS A 32 6.27 2.26 23.06
N ASN A 33 5.47 1.70 23.96
CA ASN A 33 4.10 1.18 23.77
C ASN A 33 3.72 0.98 22.29
N ILE A 34 4.01 -0.21 21.76
CA ILE A 34 3.80 -0.53 20.34
C ILE A 34 2.29 -0.63 20.09
N TYR A 35 1.66 0.51 19.80
CA TYR A 35 0.38 0.54 19.11
C TYR A 35 0.58 -0.19 17.78
N SER A 36 -0.07 -1.33 17.62
CA SER A 36 0.08 -2.16 16.42
C SER A 36 -1.13 -1.96 15.53
N PHE A 37 -0.88 -1.53 14.29
CA PHE A 37 -1.86 -1.63 13.24
C PHE A 37 -2.19 -3.10 13.04
N LYS A 38 -3.44 -3.41 12.68
CA LYS A 38 -3.76 -4.74 12.18
C LYS A 38 -3.03 -4.90 10.84
N GLU A 39 -2.13 -5.86 10.79
CA GLU A 39 -1.45 -6.22 9.55
C GLU A 39 -2.47 -6.74 8.53
N ILE A 40 -2.39 -6.24 7.31
CA ILE A 40 -3.35 -6.55 6.24
C ILE A 40 -2.68 -6.47 4.87
N GLY A 41 -2.99 -7.45 4.03
CA GLY A 41 -2.39 -7.63 2.72
C GLY A 41 -1.27 -8.67 2.71
N ASN A 42 -0.60 -8.80 1.56
CA ASN A 42 0.47 -9.77 1.37
C ASN A 42 1.84 -9.13 1.65
N SER A 43 2.58 -9.70 2.61
CA SER A 43 3.88 -9.17 3.06
C SER A 43 5.00 -9.24 2.00
N LEU A 44 4.80 -10.00 0.92
CA LEU A 44 5.71 -10.05 -0.22
C LEU A 44 5.52 -8.89 -1.20
N LEU A 45 4.45 -8.09 -1.07
CA LEU A 45 4.16 -6.97 -1.98
C LEU A 45 5.33 -5.98 -2.11
N PRO A 46 6.02 -5.54 -1.03
CA PRO A 46 7.09 -4.54 -1.14
C PRO A 46 8.32 -5.05 -1.91
N SER A 47 8.64 -6.34 -1.81
CA SER A 47 9.81 -6.94 -2.46
C SER A 47 9.52 -7.46 -3.87
N THR A 48 8.26 -7.66 -4.21
CA THR A 48 7.87 -8.15 -5.55
C THR A 48 8.05 -7.04 -6.59
N LYS A 49 8.81 -7.36 -7.65
CA LYS A 49 9.02 -6.47 -8.80
C LYS A 49 8.17 -6.96 -9.96
N PHE A 50 7.59 -6.00 -10.68
CA PHE A 50 6.78 -6.26 -11.87
C PHE A 50 7.46 -5.66 -13.09
N ALA A 51 7.26 -6.30 -14.24
CA ALA A 51 7.51 -5.67 -15.53
C ALA A 51 6.58 -4.45 -15.70
N LYS A 52 6.99 -3.49 -16.54
CA LYS A 52 6.18 -2.29 -16.82
C LYS A 52 4.85 -2.62 -17.50
N LYS A 53 4.86 -3.57 -18.44
CA LYS A 53 3.68 -4.14 -19.10
C LYS A 53 3.93 -5.64 -19.31
N TRP A 54 2.88 -6.45 -19.21
CA TRP A 54 2.86 -7.84 -19.67
C TRP A 54 1.51 -8.16 -20.31
N TYR A 55 1.50 -9.11 -21.25
CA TYR A 55 0.29 -9.52 -21.95
C TYR A 55 -0.43 -10.63 -21.19
N VAL A 56 -1.75 -10.67 -21.29
CA VAL A 56 -2.56 -11.75 -20.72
C VAL A 56 -3.35 -12.44 -21.82
N GLN A 57 -3.39 -13.77 -21.78
CA GLN A 57 -4.18 -14.54 -22.72
C GLN A 57 -5.62 -14.59 -22.21
N ILE A 58 -6.53 -13.88 -22.89
CA ILE A 58 -7.95 -13.83 -22.52
C ILE A 58 -8.74 -14.89 -23.28
N TYR A 59 -8.38 -15.12 -24.53
CA TYR A 59 -9.07 -16.07 -25.39
C TYR A 59 -8.17 -17.27 -25.69
N ASN A 60 -8.76 -18.47 -25.74
CA ASN A 60 -8.02 -19.69 -26.08
C ASN A 60 -7.35 -19.61 -27.46
N GLU A 61 -7.87 -18.75 -28.35
CA GLU A 61 -7.35 -18.52 -29.70
C GLU A 61 -6.24 -17.45 -29.79
N SER A 62 -6.01 -16.68 -28.72
CA SER A 62 -4.91 -15.70 -28.70
C SER A 62 -3.55 -16.36 -28.47
N ASP A 63 -2.48 -15.71 -28.94
CA ASP A 63 -1.11 -16.20 -28.77
C ASP A 63 -0.84 -16.55 -27.29
N PRO A 64 -0.17 -17.69 -27.02
CA PRO A 64 0.07 -18.10 -25.66
C PRO A 64 0.96 -17.08 -24.94
N MET A 65 0.64 -16.80 -23.68
CA MET A 65 1.48 -15.93 -22.84
C MET A 65 2.93 -16.42 -22.82
N SER A 66 3.87 -15.49 -22.90
CA SER A 66 5.27 -15.83 -22.66
C SER A 66 5.45 -16.34 -21.23
N LYS A 67 6.50 -17.12 -20.98
CA LYS A 67 6.83 -17.59 -19.61
C LYS A 67 7.03 -16.42 -18.63
N SER A 68 7.58 -15.31 -19.11
CA SER A 68 7.79 -14.10 -18.30
C SER A 68 6.46 -13.43 -17.95
N ASP A 69 5.55 -13.31 -18.91
CA ASP A 69 4.24 -12.72 -18.67
C ASP A 69 3.41 -13.59 -17.72
N SER A 70 3.45 -14.91 -17.90
CA SER A 70 2.81 -15.88 -17.00
C SER A 70 3.32 -15.77 -15.57
N LEU A 71 4.63 -15.55 -15.38
CA LEU A 71 5.23 -15.33 -14.06
C LEU A 71 4.70 -14.05 -13.41
N ASN A 72 4.70 -12.92 -14.14
CA ASN A 72 4.19 -11.64 -13.63
C ASN A 72 2.72 -11.74 -13.26
N GLN A 73 1.92 -12.38 -14.12
CA GLN A 73 0.49 -12.58 -13.89
C GLN A 73 0.24 -13.41 -12.63
N LYS A 74 0.92 -14.55 -12.48
CA LYS A 74 0.83 -15.39 -11.28
C LYS A 74 1.27 -14.65 -10.02
N GLN A 75 2.30 -13.81 -10.10
CA GLN A 75 2.72 -12.97 -8.98
C GLN A 75 1.64 -11.97 -8.58
N LEU A 76 1.02 -11.28 -9.54
CA LEU A 76 -0.06 -10.34 -9.27
C LEU A 76 -1.26 -11.04 -8.60
N GLU A 77 -1.68 -12.18 -9.12
CA GLU A 77 -2.79 -12.98 -8.58
C GLU A 77 -2.52 -13.45 -7.15
N ASN A 78 -1.30 -13.92 -6.86
CA ASN A 78 -0.92 -14.34 -5.51
C ASN A 78 -0.86 -13.18 -4.50
N LEU A 79 -0.67 -11.95 -4.99
CA LEU A 79 -0.65 -10.75 -4.16
C LEU A 79 -2.05 -10.17 -3.95
N ASP A 80 -3.03 -10.47 -4.80
CA ASP A 80 -4.41 -10.05 -4.60
C ASP A 80 -5.05 -10.87 -3.47
N PHE A 81 -5.34 -10.20 -2.37
CA PHE A 81 -5.83 -10.81 -1.13
C PHE A 81 -7.28 -10.43 -0.82
N PHE A 82 -7.96 -9.68 -1.69
CA PHE A 82 -9.25 -9.09 -1.32
C PHE A 82 -10.28 -10.15 -0.95
N ASP A 83 -10.39 -11.21 -1.75
CA ASP A 83 -11.37 -12.28 -1.53
C ASP A 83 -10.99 -13.22 -0.37
N SER A 84 -9.71 -13.28 0.03
CA SER A 84 -9.27 -14.07 1.19
C SER A 84 -9.59 -13.39 2.53
N ILE A 85 -9.83 -12.08 2.53
CA ILE A 85 -10.20 -11.33 3.74
C ILE A 85 -11.71 -11.38 3.97
N THR A 86 -12.09 -11.94 5.11
CA THR A 86 -13.45 -11.98 5.62
C THR A 86 -13.69 -10.87 6.65
N GLY A 87 -14.96 -10.53 6.87
CA GLY A 87 -15.36 -9.55 7.87
C GLY A 87 -16.82 -9.75 8.26
N LYS A 88 -17.24 -9.11 9.36
CA LYS A 88 -18.64 -9.12 9.78
C LYS A 88 -19.41 -8.08 8.99
N LYS A 89 -20.50 -8.48 8.32
CA LYS A 89 -21.41 -7.52 7.66
C LYS A 89 -21.94 -6.53 8.70
N VAL A 90 -21.87 -5.24 8.39
CA VAL A 90 -22.35 -4.16 9.26
C VAL A 90 -23.34 -3.30 8.49
N ILE A 91 -24.41 -2.90 9.16
CA ILE A 91 -25.36 -1.90 8.67
C ILE A 91 -25.09 -0.66 9.52
N ASN A 92 -24.29 0.26 8.99
CA ASN A 92 -23.88 1.47 9.69
C ASN A 92 -23.88 2.64 8.70
N LYS A 93 -24.89 3.50 8.81
CA LYS A 93 -25.07 4.66 7.94
C LYS A 93 -23.89 5.64 7.99
N GLN A 94 -23.22 5.76 9.14
CA GLN A 94 -22.04 6.60 9.26
C GLN A 94 -20.89 6.05 8.40
N PHE A 95 -20.63 4.73 8.47
CA PHE A 95 -19.63 4.11 7.60
C PHE A 95 -20.01 4.22 6.13
N GLU A 96 -21.26 3.96 5.78
CA GLU A 96 -21.72 4.10 4.40
C GLU A 96 -21.47 5.51 3.86
N SER A 97 -21.85 6.54 4.63
CA SER A 97 -21.60 7.94 4.30
C SER A 97 -20.10 8.24 4.17
N ASP A 98 -19.29 7.81 5.13
CA ASP A 98 -17.85 8.09 5.19
C ASP A 98 -17.05 7.38 4.08
N LEU A 99 -17.58 6.28 3.54
CA LEU A 99 -16.96 5.51 2.46
C LEU A 99 -17.21 6.12 1.08
N LEU A 100 -18.31 6.84 0.89
CA LEU A 100 -18.66 7.48 -0.38
C LEU A 100 -17.72 8.66 -0.68
N TYR A 101 -17.35 8.82 -1.95
CA TYR A 101 -16.59 9.98 -2.42
C TYR A 101 -17.46 10.95 -3.22
N THR A 102 -18.48 10.43 -3.88
CA THR A 102 -19.35 11.18 -4.77
C THR A 102 -20.80 10.77 -4.59
N THR A 103 -21.73 11.64 -5.00
CA THR A 103 -23.17 11.34 -5.03
C THR A 103 -23.55 10.32 -6.10
N LYS A 104 -22.61 9.93 -6.97
CA LYS A 104 -22.79 8.92 -8.01
C LYS A 104 -22.44 7.51 -7.54
N GLU A 105 -22.02 7.35 -6.29
CA GLU A 105 -21.70 6.05 -5.71
C GLU A 105 -22.85 5.55 -4.84
N LYS A 106 -23.03 4.24 -4.84
CA LYS A 106 -23.89 3.53 -3.90
C LYS A 106 -23.08 2.44 -3.21
N ILE A 107 -23.20 2.38 -1.89
CA ILE A 107 -22.67 1.27 -1.10
C ILE A 107 -23.64 0.09 -1.22
N ASP A 108 -23.16 -1.04 -1.73
CA ASP A 108 -23.95 -2.26 -1.82
C ASP A 108 -23.78 -3.12 -0.56
N SER A 109 -22.58 -3.14 0.01
CA SER A 109 -22.34 -3.80 1.30
C SER A 109 -21.07 -3.32 1.99
N VAL A 110 -21.09 -3.40 3.33
CA VAL A 110 -19.98 -3.04 4.22
C VAL A 110 -19.70 -4.18 5.18
N PHE A 111 -18.42 -4.49 5.36
CA PHE A 111 -17.94 -5.51 6.27
C PHE A 111 -16.82 -4.92 7.14
N GLN A 112 -16.95 -5.06 8.46
CA GLN A 112 -15.88 -4.73 9.38
C GLN A 112 -14.92 -5.92 9.50
N ILE A 113 -13.68 -5.72 9.05
CA ILE A 113 -12.60 -6.73 9.09
C ILE A 113 -11.89 -6.72 10.43
N GLY A 114 -11.87 -5.58 11.12
CA GLY A 114 -11.20 -5.44 12.41
C GLY A 114 -11.27 -4.03 12.94
N THR A 115 -10.77 -3.88 14.16
CA THR A 115 -10.62 -2.62 14.85
C THR A 115 -9.30 -2.59 15.60
N SER A 116 -8.69 -1.41 15.69
CA SER A 116 -7.54 -1.16 16.56
C SER A 116 -7.67 0.24 17.17
N ASN A 117 -6.86 0.53 18.18
CA ASN A 117 -6.73 1.87 18.74
C ASN A 117 -5.30 2.36 18.52
N PHE A 118 -5.15 3.65 18.26
CA PHE A 118 -3.87 4.32 18.13
C PHE A 118 -3.98 5.65 18.88
N GLU A 119 -3.29 5.77 20.02
CA GLU A 119 -3.44 6.92 20.91
C GLU A 119 -4.92 7.17 21.27
N ASN A 120 -5.46 8.37 21.02
CA ASN A 120 -6.86 8.75 21.19
C ASN A 120 -7.76 8.41 19.98
N LYS A 121 -7.20 7.77 18.94
CA LYS A 121 -7.89 7.48 17.69
C LYS A 121 -8.38 6.04 17.64
N LYS A 122 -9.58 5.84 17.11
CA LYS A 122 -10.17 4.53 16.84
C LYS A 122 -10.09 4.21 15.35
N LEU A 123 -9.58 3.03 15.05
CA LEU A 123 -9.33 2.59 13.68
C LEU A 123 -10.28 1.46 13.33
N TYR A 124 -10.94 1.60 12.20
CA TYR A 124 -11.83 0.59 11.63
C TYR A 124 -11.32 0.16 10.27
N TYR A 125 -11.11 -1.14 10.10
CA TYR A 125 -10.72 -1.74 8.83
C TYR A 125 -11.99 -2.21 8.14
N ILE A 126 -12.35 -1.55 7.05
CA ILE A 126 -13.64 -1.72 6.40
C ILE A 126 -13.43 -2.24 4.98
N LYS A 127 -14.04 -3.39 4.69
CA LYS A 127 -14.20 -3.92 3.34
C LYS A 127 -15.55 -3.46 2.81
N SER A 128 -15.59 -2.94 1.59
CA SER A 128 -16.83 -2.48 0.98
C SER A 128 -16.92 -2.89 -0.49
N TYR A 129 -18.16 -3.01 -0.94
CA TYR A 129 -18.53 -3.19 -2.34
C TYR A 129 -19.43 -2.02 -2.73
N LYS A 130 -19.14 -1.43 -3.88
CA LYS A 130 -19.88 -0.27 -4.38
C LYS A 130 -20.23 -0.42 -5.85
N THR A 131 -21.29 0.29 -6.23
CA THR A 131 -21.67 0.57 -7.60
C THR A 131 -21.44 2.05 -7.89
N ILE A 132 -20.84 2.35 -9.04
CA ILE A 132 -20.55 3.71 -9.50
C ILE A 132 -21.44 4.00 -10.71
N TYR A 133 -22.36 4.95 -10.59
CA TYR A 133 -23.26 5.32 -11.68
C TYR A 133 -22.59 6.32 -12.62
N GLN A 134 -22.34 5.87 -13.84
CA GLN A 134 -21.76 6.65 -14.94
C GLN A 134 -22.68 6.50 -16.14
N LYS A 135 -23.00 7.63 -16.81
CA LYS A 135 -23.95 7.64 -17.94
C LYS A 135 -23.34 7.02 -19.20
N GLU A 136 -22.02 6.93 -19.22
CA GLU A 136 -21.20 6.48 -20.34
C GLU A 136 -21.18 4.96 -20.51
N TYR A 137 -21.72 4.20 -19.54
CA TYR A 137 -21.72 2.74 -19.56
C TYR A 137 -23.12 2.19 -19.34
N ASP A 138 -23.52 1.22 -20.17
CA ASP A 138 -24.79 0.49 -20.03
C ASP A 138 -24.83 -0.33 -18.72
N PHE A 139 -23.65 -0.80 -18.28
CA PHE A 139 -23.47 -1.47 -16.99
C PHE A 139 -22.60 -0.61 -16.07
N PRO A 140 -23.08 -0.26 -14.87
CA PRO A 140 -22.34 0.63 -13.99
C PRO A 140 -21.06 -0.06 -13.50
N PRO A 141 -19.91 0.65 -13.50
CA PRO A 141 -18.70 0.15 -12.88
C PRO A 141 -18.91 -0.24 -11.42
N THR A 142 -18.16 -1.25 -10.97
CA THR A 142 -18.19 -1.71 -9.58
C THR A 142 -16.85 -1.49 -8.92
N GLU A 143 -16.85 -1.31 -7.61
CA GLU A 143 -15.64 -1.11 -6.83
C GLU A 143 -15.60 -2.03 -5.61
N LYS A 144 -14.53 -2.81 -5.51
CA LYS A 144 -14.13 -3.54 -4.31
C LYS A 144 -13.09 -2.69 -3.57
N ARG A 145 -13.29 -2.39 -2.28
CA ARG A 145 -12.32 -1.62 -1.48
C ARG A 145 -12.04 -2.20 -0.11
N ILE A 146 -10.84 -1.98 0.37
CA ILE A 146 -10.50 -2.04 1.80
C ILE A 146 -9.93 -0.70 2.20
N ASP A 147 -10.61 -0.03 3.13
CA ASP A 147 -10.20 1.26 3.67
C ASP A 147 -9.96 1.15 5.19
N LEU A 148 -8.98 1.90 5.67
CA LEU A 148 -8.77 2.20 7.08
C LEU A 148 -9.43 3.53 7.40
N LEU A 149 -10.52 3.48 8.18
CA LEU A 149 -11.19 4.67 8.69
C LEU A 149 -10.62 4.98 10.07
N VAL A 150 -10.13 6.20 10.25
CA VAL A 150 -9.56 6.70 11.50
C VAL A 150 -10.51 7.74 12.07
N TYR A 151 -11.01 7.48 13.27
CA TYR A 151 -11.89 8.38 14.00
C TYR A 151 -11.16 8.98 15.20
N GLU A 152 -11.39 10.26 15.43
CA GLU A 152 -10.99 11.00 16.62
C GLU A 152 -12.24 11.70 17.17
N ASP A 153 -12.52 11.53 18.46
CA ASP A 153 -13.74 12.06 19.10
C ASP A 153 -15.04 11.74 18.32
N ASN A 154 -15.15 10.51 17.83
CA ASN A 154 -16.26 9.98 17.03
C ASN A 154 -16.48 10.67 15.66
N LYS A 155 -15.55 11.50 15.19
CA LYS A 155 -15.57 12.10 13.86
C LYS A 155 -14.54 11.44 12.96
N LEU A 156 -14.86 11.27 11.68
CA LEU A 156 -13.89 10.76 10.71
C LEU A 156 -12.74 11.78 10.57
N PHE A 157 -11.57 11.40 11.07
CA PHE A 157 -10.35 12.18 10.94
C PHE A 157 -9.69 11.91 9.59
N LYS A 158 -9.61 10.63 9.19
CA LYS A 158 -8.92 10.23 7.96
C LYS A 158 -9.44 8.93 7.39
N LYS A 159 -9.45 8.83 6.07
CA LYS A 159 -9.71 7.61 5.31
C LYS A 159 -8.48 7.27 4.47
N ILE A 160 -7.95 6.06 4.64
CA ILE A 160 -6.75 5.58 3.93
C ILE A 160 -7.12 4.34 3.13
N ASN A 161 -6.86 4.35 1.82
CA ASN A 161 -7.11 3.19 0.98
C ASN A 161 -5.97 2.17 1.12
N ILE A 162 -6.31 0.93 1.43
CA ILE A 162 -5.36 -0.19 1.49
C ILE A 162 -5.48 -1.04 0.23
N TYR A 163 -6.70 -1.22 -0.28
CA TYR A 163 -6.96 -1.96 -1.50
C TYR A 163 -8.09 -1.29 -2.27
N SER A 164 -7.97 -1.21 -3.59
CA SER A 164 -9.09 -0.87 -4.47
C SER A 164 -9.02 -1.65 -5.77
N ALA A 165 -10.17 -2.12 -6.23
CA ALA A 165 -10.34 -2.71 -7.55
C ALA A 165 -11.61 -2.14 -8.17
N VAL A 166 -11.45 -1.20 -9.10
CA VAL A 166 -12.54 -0.61 -9.88
C VAL A 166 -12.64 -1.38 -11.19
N SER A 167 -13.78 -2.02 -11.43
CA SER A 167 -14.05 -2.80 -12.63
C SER A 167 -15.01 -2.02 -13.53
N TYR A 168 -14.49 -1.59 -14.67
CA TYR A 168 -15.23 -1.03 -15.80
C TYR A 168 -15.53 -2.15 -16.81
N PRO A 169 -16.43 -1.94 -17.80
CA PRO A 169 -16.78 -2.98 -18.77
C PRO A 169 -15.59 -3.63 -19.50
N PHE A 170 -14.55 -2.86 -19.85
CA PHE A 170 -13.40 -3.33 -20.64
C PHE A 170 -12.05 -3.14 -19.93
N ALA A 171 -12.06 -2.68 -18.68
CA ALA A 171 -10.84 -2.37 -17.97
C ALA A 171 -11.01 -2.47 -16.46
N LYS A 172 -9.95 -2.78 -15.75
CA LYS A 172 -9.88 -2.79 -14.30
C LYS A 172 -8.71 -1.94 -13.83
N LYS A 173 -8.97 -1.05 -12.87
CA LYS A 173 -7.92 -0.36 -12.11
C LYS A 173 -7.76 -1.06 -10.78
N LEU A 174 -6.54 -1.48 -10.47
CA LEU A 174 -6.24 -2.25 -9.27
C LEU A 174 -5.13 -1.56 -8.47
N THR A 175 -5.36 -1.30 -7.19
CA THR A 175 -4.33 -0.93 -6.23
C THR A 175 -4.32 -1.97 -5.13
N ILE A 176 -3.19 -2.67 -4.98
CA ILE A 176 -2.95 -3.63 -3.90
C ILE A 176 -2.06 -2.95 -2.87
N GLY A 177 -2.41 -3.07 -1.59
CA GLY A 177 -1.61 -2.55 -0.50
C GLY A 177 -1.26 -3.61 0.55
N TYR A 178 -0.13 -3.40 1.21
CA TYR A 178 0.30 -4.13 2.39
C TYR A 178 0.56 -3.12 3.50
N LEU A 179 -0.27 -3.16 4.53
CA LEU A 179 -0.11 -2.38 5.75
C LEU A 179 0.48 -3.32 6.81
N ASN A 180 1.70 -3.01 7.25
CA ASN A 180 2.35 -3.77 8.30
C ASN A 180 1.93 -3.31 9.70
N LYS A 181 2.25 -4.12 10.72
CA LYS A 181 1.97 -3.80 12.13
C LYS A 181 2.57 -2.48 12.64
N PHE A 182 3.60 -1.96 11.97
CA PHE A 182 4.29 -0.72 12.32
C PHE A 182 3.65 0.53 11.69
N GLY A 183 2.55 0.38 10.94
CA GLY A 183 1.89 1.50 10.29
C GLY A 183 2.56 1.95 9.00
N ILE A 184 3.37 1.12 8.36
CA ILE A 184 3.87 1.39 7.00
C ILE A 184 2.94 0.73 6.00
N LEU A 185 2.34 1.55 5.14
CA LEU A 185 1.52 1.11 4.02
C LEU A 185 2.33 1.18 2.73
N TYR A 186 2.50 0.04 2.08
CA TYR A 186 3.07 -0.08 0.74
C TYR A 186 1.95 -0.34 -0.26
N THR A 187 1.90 0.38 -1.37
CA THR A 187 0.90 0.15 -2.42
C THR A 187 1.53 0.02 -3.79
N LYS A 188 0.94 -0.82 -4.64
CA LYS A 188 1.25 -0.92 -6.07
C LYS A 188 -0.03 -0.80 -6.88
N SER A 189 0.00 -0.02 -7.96
CA SER A 189 -1.16 0.25 -8.81
C SER A 189 -0.96 -0.29 -10.22
N PHE A 190 -2.05 -0.79 -10.80
CA PHE A 190 -2.09 -1.47 -12.09
C PHE A 190 -3.30 -1.01 -12.89
N SER A 191 -3.13 -0.92 -14.21
CA SER A 191 -4.23 -0.88 -15.17
C SER A 191 -4.28 -2.22 -15.89
N ILE A 192 -5.46 -2.80 -16.00
CA ILE A 192 -5.70 -4.10 -16.62
C ILE A 192 -6.78 -3.91 -17.67
N ASP A 193 -6.56 -4.40 -18.87
CA ASP A 193 -7.52 -4.36 -19.97
C ASP A 193 -7.47 -5.68 -20.76
N GLU A 194 -8.07 -5.69 -21.94
CA GLU A 194 -8.12 -6.89 -22.77
C GLU A 194 -6.75 -7.31 -23.35
N GLU A 195 -5.79 -6.40 -23.40
CA GLU A 195 -4.46 -6.70 -23.94
C GLU A 195 -3.51 -7.21 -22.86
N GLY A 196 -3.66 -6.74 -21.62
CA GLY A 196 -2.67 -7.03 -20.60
C GLY A 196 -2.79 -6.21 -19.34
N VAL A 197 -1.68 -6.17 -18.63
CA VAL A 197 -1.52 -5.41 -17.40
C VAL A 197 -0.38 -4.43 -17.54
N VAL A 198 -0.62 -3.20 -17.09
CA VAL A 198 0.37 -2.13 -17.00
C VAL A 198 0.61 -1.80 -15.52
N PHE A 199 1.85 -1.95 -15.07
CA PHE A 199 2.28 -1.45 -13.77
C PHE A 199 2.44 0.08 -13.82
N LEU A 200 1.66 0.77 -12.99
CA LEU A 200 1.58 2.24 -13.03
C LEU A 200 2.58 2.88 -12.07
N ASN A 201 2.52 2.50 -10.79
CA ASN A 201 3.37 3.08 -9.76
C ASN A 201 3.40 2.21 -8.50
N GLU A 202 4.35 2.55 -7.62
CA GLU A 202 4.38 2.11 -6.23
C GLU A 202 4.57 3.30 -5.29
N GLN A 203 4.06 3.17 -4.07
CA GLN A 203 4.16 4.19 -3.04
C GLN A 203 4.38 3.55 -1.67
N GLN A 204 5.04 4.29 -0.78
CA GLN A 204 5.21 3.93 0.62
C GLN A 204 4.79 5.11 1.48
N GLN A 205 3.92 4.86 2.47
CA GLN A 205 3.44 5.87 3.41
C GLN A 205 3.64 5.39 4.85
N ASN A 206 4.17 6.27 5.71
CA ASN A 206 4.22 6.03 7.15
C ASN A 206 3.00 6.66 7.83
N LEU A 207 2.06 5.82 8.25
CA LEU A 207 0.80 6.26 8.85
C LEU A 207 1.01 6.89 10.22
N ASN A 208 2.01 6.48 11.00
CA ASN A 208 2.31 7.09 12.31
C ASN A 208 2.63 8.59 12.19
N LYS A 209 3.32 9.00 11.11
CA LYS A 209 3.59 10.42 10.85
C LYS A 209 2.35 11.17 10.40
N SER A 210 1.39 10.46 9.82
CA SER A 210 0.23 11.04 9.16
C SER A 210 -1.03 11.08 10.04
N LEU A 211 -0.96 10.47 11.23
CA LEU A 211 -2.01 10.36 12.23
C LEU A 211 -1.65 11.05 13.56
N LYS A 212 -0.42 11.56 13.68
CA LYS A 212 -0.04 12.55 14.69
C LYS A 212 -0.57 13.91 14.27
#